data_AF-A0A3C1UDR4-F1
#
_entry.id   AF-A0A3C1UDR4-F1
#
_cell.length_a   1.000
_cell.length_b   1.000
_cell.length_c   1.000
_cell.angle_alpha   90.00
_cell.angle_beta   90.00
_cell.angle_gamma   90.00
#
_symmetry.space_group_name_H-M   'P 1'
#
loop_
_entity.id
_entity.type
_entity.pdbx_description
1 polymer ?
#
loop_
_entity_poly.entity_id
_entity_poly.type
_entity_poly.pdbx_seq_one_letter_code
_entity_poly.pdbx_strand_id
1 'polypeptide(L)'
;DYCYALGYNAAQLVKCGATGYMSSIRNLSKPSIQWIAGGIPITMMMNIERRHGEDKPVIRKALVDLNGKPFQEFAKNRAKWAKETCYVYPGPIQYFGPDEVCNATSRTLYYEQKGK
;
A
#
# COMPACT_ATOMS: atom_id res chain seq x y z
N ASP A 1 -6.49 10.92 5.89
CA ASP A 1 -7.47 10.41 4.89
C ASP A 1 -7.66 8.90 4.91
N TYR A 2 -6.67 8.09 4.53
CA TYR A 2 -6.85 6.65 4.29
C TYR A 2 -7.51 5.87 5.44
N CYS A 3 -7.01 6.01 6.68
CA CYS A 3 -7.55 5.29 7.83
C CYS A 3 -9.00 5.70 8.18
N TYR A 4 -9.34 6.98 8.00
CA TYR A 4 -10.71 7.46 8.20
C TYR A 4 -11.66 6.83 7.17
N ALA A 5 -11.26 6.83 5.90
CA ALA A 5 -12.02 6.21 4.82
C ALA A 5 -12.22 4.70 5.05
N LEU A 6 -11.18 3.99 5.52
CA LEU A 6 -11.28 2.56 5.86
C LEU A 6 -12.31 2.29 6.97
N GLY A 7 -12.30 3.10 8.04
CA GLY A 7 -13.25 2.95 9.15
C GLY A 7 -14.69 3.24 8.71
N TYR A 8 -14.89 4.32 7.97
CA TYR A 8 -16.21 4.67 7.44
C TYR A 8 -16.73 3.59 6.48
N ASN A 9 -15.88 3.11 5.57
CA ASN A 9 -16.23 2.04 4.64
C ASN A 9 -16.54 0.71 5.37
N ALA A 10 -15.81 0.39 6.44
CA ALA A 10 -16.12 -0.80 7.25
C ALA A 10 -17.54 -0.74 7.84
N ALA A 11 -17.96 0.44 8.33
CA ALA A 11 -19.33 0.64 8.80
C ALA A 11 -20.36 0.46 7.68
N GLN A 12 -20.07 0.92 6.45
CA GLN A 12 -20.95 0.68 5.30
C GLN A 12 -21.04 -0.80 4.91
N LEU A 13 -19.93 -1.53 4.93
CA LEU A 13 -19.92 -2.98 4.67
C LEU A 13 -20.81 -3.73 5.68
N VAL A 14 -20.71 -3.39 6.97
CA VAL A 14 -21.58 -3.95 8.03
C VAL A 14 -23.04 -3.59 7.78
N LYS A 15 -23.34 -2.33 7.42
CA LYS A 15 -24.70 -1.88 7.09
C LYS A 15 -25.31 -2.66 5.92
N CYS A 16 -24.50 -3.08 4.95
CA CYS A 16 -24.91 -3.92 3.83
C CYS A 16 -24.97 -5.42 4.15
N GLY A 17 -24.72 -5.84 5.40
CA GLY A 17 -24.76 -7.24 5.83
C GLY A 17 -23.54 -8.07 5.43
N ALA A 18 -22.43 -7.45 5.01
CA ALA A 18 -21.22 -8.16 4.64
C ALA A 18 -20.46 -8.70 5.88
N THR A 19 -19.93 -9.92 5.79
CA THR A 19 -19.10 -10.56 6.82
C THR A 19 -17.90 -11.30 6.21
N GLY A 20 -16.78 -11.35 6.93
CA GLY A 20 -15.54 -11.98 6.41
C GLY A 20 -14.82 -11.16 5.33
N TYR A 21 -15.10 -9.86 5.24
CA TYR A 21 -14.47 -8.93 4.30
C TYR A 21 -13.48 -8.00 5.01
N MET A 22 -12.38 -7.70 4.35
CA MET A 22 -11.48 -6.61 4.69
C MET A 22 -11.98 -5.32 4.03
N SER A 23 -12.09 -4.24 4.81
CA SER A 23 -12.35 -2.89 4.27
C SER A 23 -11.21 -2.49 3.32
N SER A 24 -11.56 -2.04 2.12
CA SER A 24 -10.60 -1.73 1.06
C SER A 24 -10.90 -0.39 0.42
N ILE A 25 -9.86 0.44 0.28
CA ILE A 25 -9.88 1.67 -0.52
C ILE A 25 -8.83 1.54 -1.62
N ARG A 26 -9.22 1.75 -2.87
CA ARG A 26 -8.38 1.64 -4.08
C ARG A 26 -8.13 3.03 -4.70
N ASN A 27 -7.19 3.09 -5.64
CA ASN A 27 -6.70 4.32 -6.30
C ASN A 27 -6.01 5.31 -5.35
N LEU A 28 -5.24 4.79 -4.38
CA LEU A 28 -4.58 5.59 -3.33
C LEU A 28 -3.50 6.55 -3.85
N SER A 29 -3.06 6.43 -5.10
CA SER A 29 -2.14 7.38 -5.75
C SER A 29 -2.85 8.62 -6.31
N LYS A 30 -4.19 8.61 -6.39
CA LYS A 30 -5.01 9.73 -6.87
C LYS A 30 -5.51 10.56 -5.68
N PRO A 31 -6.01 11.80 -5.91
CA PRO A 31 -6.67 12.58 -4.87
C PRO A 31 -7.82 11.80 -4.22
N SER A 32 -8.06 12.03 -2.93
CA SER A 32 -9.00 11.23 -2.12
C SER A 32 -10.44 11.22 -2.64
N ILE A 33 -10.87 12.26 -3.35
CA ILE A 33 -12.16 12.34 -4.06
C ILE A 33 -12.33 11.26 -5.15
N GLN A 34 -11.22 10.71 -5.67
CA GLN A 34 -11.21 9.69 -6.73
C GLN A 34 -10.95 8.27 -6.19
N TRP A 35 -10.93 8.11 -4.87
CA TRP A 35 -10.76 6.80 -4.24
C TRP A 35 -12.01 5.94 -4.38
N ILE A 36 -11.79 4.64 -4.52
CA ILE A 36 -12.88 3.66 -4.71
C ILE A 36 -12.95 2.79 -3.47
N ALA A 37 -14.05 2.88 -2.74
CA ALA A 37 -14.34 2.05 -1.58
C ALA A 37 -14.89 0.67 -1.97
N GLY A 38 -14.70 -0.33 -1.11
CA GLY A 38 -15.22 -1.69 -1.31
C GLY A 38 -14.77 -2.67 -0.22
N GLY A 39 -15.02 -3.96 -0.44
CA GLY A 39 -14.59 -5.04 0.44
C GLY A 39 -13.85 -6.12 -0.32
N ILE A 40 -12.83 -6.73 0.31
CA ILE A 40 -12.11 -7.88 -0.22
C ILE A 40 -12.38 -9.09 0.69
N PRO A 41 -12.95 -10.21 0.20
CA PRO A 41 -13.07 -11.44 0.97
C PRO A 41 -11.72 -11.89 1.52
N ILE A 42 -11.63 -12.11 2.84
CA ILE A 42 -10.35 -12.38 3.51
C ILE A 42 -9.74 -13.70 3.04
N THR A 43 -10.57 -14.69 2.72
CA THR A 43 -10.15 -16.02 2.26
C THR A 43 -9.31 -16.00 0.99
N MET A 44 -9.47 -15.01 0.11
CA MET A 44 -8.68 -14.89 -1.13
C MET A 44 -7.20 -14.55 -0.87
N MET A 45 -6.87 -14.05 0.32
CA MET A 45 -5.50 -13.73 0.72
C MET A 45 -4.83 -14.85 1.52
N MET A 46 -5.55 -15.95 1.78
CA MET A 46 -5.09 -17.03 2.65
C MET A 46 -4.38 -18.14 1.86
N ASN A 47 -3.41 -18.78 2.51
CA ASN A 47 -2.80 -20.05 2.11
C ASN A 47 -2.67 -20.96 3.34
N ILE A 48 -2.29 -22.21 3.11
CA ILE A 48 -1.93 -23.12 4.20
C ILE A 48 -0.42 -23.00 4.46
N GLU A 49 -0.05 -22.74 5.73
CA GLU A 49 1.33 -22.79 6.21
C GLU A 49 1.44 -23.74 7.40
N ARG A 50 2.55 -24.48 7.49
CA ARG A 50 2.81 -25.33 8.66
C ARG A 50 3.48 -24.53 9.77
N ARG A 51 2.81 -24.44 10.93
CA ARG A 51 3.29 -23.71 12.11
C ARG A 51 3.18 -24.59 13.34
N HIS A 52 4.27 -24.68 14.10
CA HIS A 52 4.36 -25.56 15.28
C HIS A 52 3.94 -27.01 14.99
N GLY A 53 4.26 -27.51 13.80
CA GLY A 53 3.94 -28.89 13.40
C GLY A 53 2.52 -29.11 12.86
N GLU A 54 1.68 -28.08 12.79
CA GLU A 54 0.30 -28.16 12.29
C GLU A 54 0.06 -27.26 11.08
N ASP A 55 -0.80 -27.71 10.17
CA ASP A 55 -1.20 -26.93 8.99
C ASP A 55 -2.28 -25.92 9.38
N LYS A 56 -1.99 -24.62 9.20
CA LYS A 56 -2.88 -23.52 9.61
C LYS A 56 -3.18 -22.60 8.43
N PRO A 57 -4.45 -22.19 8.22
CA PRO A 57 -4.78 -21.19 7.22
C PRO A 57 -4.31 -19.81 7.72
N VAL A 58 -3.49 -19.14 6.93
CA VAL A 58 -2.90 -17.84 7.29
C VAL A 58 -2.87 -16.93 6.08
N ILE A 59 -2.83 -15.62 6.31
CA ILE A 59 -2.65 -14.64 5.24
C ILE A 59 -1.20 -14.69 4.76
N ARG A 60 -1.01 -14.90 3.46
CA ARG A 60 0.32 -14.94 2.84
C ARG A 60 1.00 -13.58 2.99
N LYS A 61 2.22 -13.55 3.51
CA LYS A 61 3.03 -12.31 3.56
C LYS A 61 3.40 -11.88 2.13
N ALA A 62 3.05 -10.65 1.77
CA ALA A 62 3.53 -10.02 0.54
C ALA A 62 4.98 -9.55 0.74
N LEU A 63 5.92 -10.19 0.04
CA LEU A 63 7.34 -9.81 0.03
C LEU A 63 7.63 -8.82 -1.10
N VAL A 64 8.83 -8.24 -1.11
CA VAL A 64 9.30 -7.40 -2.21
C VAL A 64 9.33 -8.20 -3.51
N ASP A 65 8.64 -7.71 -4.53
CA ASP A 65 8.75 -8.24 -5.89
C ASP A 65 10.01 -7.69 -6.57
N LEU A 66 10.99 -8.57 -6.83
CA LEU A 66 12.24 -8.21 -7.48
C LEU A 66 12.07 -7.82 -8.96
N ASN A 67 10.95 -8.21 -9.57
CA ASN A 67 10.57 -7.76 -10.91
C ASN A 67 9.65 -6.52 -10.85
N GLY A 68 9.28 -6.06 -9.65
CA GLY A 68 8.43 -4.90 -9.44
C GLY A 68 9.17 -3.59 -9.71
N LYS A 69 8.43 -2.60 -10.21
CA LYS A 69 8.94 -1.24 -10.50
C LYS A 69 9.70 -0.60 -9.33
N PRO A 70 9.27 -0.70 -8.05
CA PRO A 70 10.03 -0.14 -6.94
C PRO A 70 11.44 -0.72 -6.81
N PHE A 71 11.58 -2.05 -6.90
CA PHE A 71 12.89 -2.69 -6.81
C PHE A 71 13.75 -2.42 -8.04
N GLN A 72 13.15 -2.43 -9.24
CA GLN A 72 13.87 -2.12 -10.47
C GLN A 72 14.45 -0.70 -10.46
N GLU A 73 13.72 0.28 -9.93
CA GLU A 73 14.24 1.64 -9.79
C GLU A 73 15.43 1.68 -8.81
N PHE A 74 15.35 0.96 -7.69
CA PHE A 74 16.51 0.80 -6.79
C PHE A 74 17.69 0.14 -7.52
N ALA A 75 17.47 -0.98 -8.20
CA ALA A 75 18.50 -1.74 -8.89
C ALA A 75 19.19 -0.93 -10.00
N LYS A 76 18.44 -0.09 -10.70
CA LYS A 76 18.94 0.84 -11.73
C LYS A 76 19.92 1.87 -11.16
N ASN A 77 19.65 2.40 -9.97
CA ASN A 77 20.41 3.54 -9.44
C ASN A 77 21.48 3.14 -8.39
N ARG A 78 21.36 1.98 -7.74
CA ARG A 78 22.21 1.57 -6.60
C ARG A 78 23.72 1.61 -6.87
N ALA A 79 24.16 1.32 -8.09
CA ALA A 79 25.60 1.34 -8.43
C ALA A 79 26.19 2.75 -8.42
N LYS A 80 25.39 3.75 -8.82
CA LYS A 80 25.74 5.17 -8.76
C LYS A 80 25.75 5.65 -7.30
N TRP A 81 24.67 5.35 -6.56
CA TRP A 81 24.52 5.74 -5.16
C TRP A 81 25.59 5.13 -4.24
N ALA A 82 26.18 4.00 -4.63
CA ALA A 82 27.27 3.39 -3.89
C ALA A 82 28.62 4.13 -4.02
N LYS A 83 28.80 4.95 -5.07
CA LYS A 83 30.08 5.60 -5.39
C LYS A 83 30.05 7.12 -5.27
N GLU A 84 28.88 7.71 -5.51
CA GLU A 84 28.71 9.17 -5.59
C GLU A 84 27.90 9.70 -4.42
N THR A 85 28.09 10.99 -4.11
CA THR A 85 27.30 11.72 -3.12
C THR A 85 25.90 12.04 -3.67
N CYS A 86 25.01 11.05 -3.63
CA CYS A 86 23.62 11.13 -4.12
C CYS A 86 22.58 11.13 -2.98
N TYR A 87 22.89 11.77 -1.85
CA TYR A 87 21.99 11.76 -0.69
C TYR A 87 20.73 12.60 -0.92
N VAL A 88 19.61 12.11 -0.39
CA VAL A 88 18.34 12.84 -0.32
C VAL A 88 18.05 13.12 1.14
N TYR A 89 17.76 14.37 1.46
CA TYR A 89 17.42 14.82 2.80
C TYR A 89 15.93 15.14 2.86
N PRO A 90 15.05 14.15 3.11
CA PRO A 90 13.62 14.42 3.23
C PRO A 90 13.36 15.35 4.41
N GLY A 91 12.50 16.34 4.21
CA GLY A 91 12.04 17.21 5.29
C GLY A 91 11.07 16.50 6.24
N PRO A 92 10.68 17.15 7.34
CA PRO A 92 9.62 16.65 8.22
C PRO A 92 8.29 16.52 7.48
N ILE A 93 7.41 15.65 7.97
CA ILE A 93 6.02 15.56 7.50
C ILE A 93 5.34 16.93 7.69
N GLN A 94 4.76 17.46 6.61
CA GLN A 94 4.03 18.72 6.64
C GLN A 94 2.52 18.46 6.63
N TYR A 95 1.80 19.20 7.47
CA TYR A 95 0.33 19.15 7.55
C TYR A 95 -0.33 20.42 6.98
N PHE A 96 0.47 21.44 6.68
CA PHE A 96 0.03 22.73 6.15
C PHE A 96 0.93 23.13 4.99
N GLY A 97 0.37 23.83 4.01
CA GLY A 97 1.09 24.28 2.82
C GLY A 97 0.59 23.61 1.54
N PRO A 98 1.42 23.56 0.49
CA PRO A 98 1.04 23.01 -0.80
C PRO A 98 0.62 21.54 -0.72
N ASP A 99 -0.39 21.19 -1.52
CA ASP A 99 -0.95 19.82 -1.59
C ASP A 99 0.12 18.78 -1.98
N GLU A 100 0.99 19.12 -2.92
CA GLU A 100 2.07 18.25 -3.39
C GLU A 100 3.07 17.83 -2.29
N VAL A 101 3.17 18.61 -1.21
CA VAL A 101 4.04 18.32 -0.07
C VAL A 101 3.26 17.57 1.01
N CYS A 102 2.07 18.06 1.35
CA CYS A 102 1.26 17.50 2.45
C CYS A 102 0.66 16.14 2.11
N ASN A 103 0.32 15.91 0.84
CA ASN A 103 -0.33 14.70 0.35
C ASN A 103 0.60 13.83 -0.52
N ALA A 104 1.92 14.03 -0.40
CA ALA A 104 2.90 13.18 -1.05
C ALA A 104 2.77 11.71 -0.59
N THR A 105 2.62 10.79 -1.54
CA THR A 105 2.58 9.35 -1.25
C THR A 105 3.98 8.74 -1.18
N SER A 106 4.08 7.51 -0.66
CA SER A 106 5.35 6.79 -0.65
C SER A 106 5.87 6.55 -2.07
N ARG A 107 7.19 6.51 -2.23
CA ARG A 107 7.82 6.19 -3.53
C ARG A 107 7.42 4.81 -4.03
N THR A 108 7.21 3.85 -3.13
CA THR A 108 6.72 2.51 -3.46
C THR A 108 5.35 2.58 -4.15
N LEU A 109 4.37 3.23 -3.53
CA LEU A 109 3.03 3.37 -4.11
C LEU A 109 3.08 4.13 -5.43
N TYR A 110 3.86 5.21 -5.50
CA TYR A 110 4.07 5.96 -6.74
C TYR A 110 4.56 5.04 -7.87
N TYR A 111 5.62 4.24 -7.65
CA TYR A 111 6.17 3.37 -8.69
C TYR A 111 5.26 2.19 -9.05
N GLU A 112 4.53 1.62 -8.09
CA GLU A 112 3.57 0.54 -8.34
C GLU A 112 2.38 0.99 -9.21
N GLN A 113 1.97 2.25 -9.06
CA GLN A 113 0.83 2.84 -9.77
C GLN A 113 1.23 3.63 -11.02
N LYS A 114 2.50 4.02 -11.17
CA LYS A 114 2.97 4.80 -12.33
C LYS A 114 2.68 4.06 -13.65
N GLY A 115 1.82 4.63 -14.49
CA GLY A 115 1.43 4.06 -15.78
C GLY A 115 0.25 3.07 -15.73
N LYS A 116 -0.51 3.05 -14.63
CA LYS A 116 -1.85 2.44 -14.51
C LYS A 116 -2.90 3.54 -14.39
#